data_AF-A0A931TP63-F1
#
_entry.id   AF-A0A931TP63-F1
#
_cell.length_a   1.000
_cell.length_b   1.000
_cell.length_c   1.000
_cell.angle_alpha   90.00
_cell.angle_beta   90.00
_cell.angle_gamma   90.00
#
_symmetry.space_group_name_H-M   'P 1'
#
loop_
_entity.id
_entity.type
_entity.pdbx_description
1 polymer ?
#
loop_
_entity_poly.entity_id
_entity_poly.type
_entity_poly.pdbx_seq_one_letter_code
_entity_poly.pdbx_strand_id
1 'polypeptide(L)' 'MELYNKVMLYFWLSMSFVSALAITYMGFQDGFDRWVYYYIIPVLALLMYLLRKYMLKRMQKHLEYLKQKENERFK' A
#
# COMPACT_ATOMS: atom_id res chain seq x y z
N MET A 1 12.68 -5.41 -11.19
CA MET A 1 11.62 -5.34 -10.15
C MET A 1 10.66 -4.27 -10.59
N GLU A 2 9.50 -4.69 -11.08
CA GLU A 2 8.55 -3.87 -11.84
C GLU A 2 8.32 -2.50 -11.21
N LEU A 3 8.86 -1.46 -11.86
CA LEU A 3 8.71 -0.06 -11.48
C LEU A 3 7.22 0.29 -11.29
N TYR A 4 6.37 -0.36 -12.09
CA TYR A 4 4.91 -0.37 -12.00
C TYR A 4 4.39 -0.72 -10.61
N ASN A 5 4.84 -1.82 -10.00
CA ASN A 5 4.39 -2.23 -8.67
C ASN A 5 4.83 -1.24 -7.59
N LYS A 6 6.01 -0.63 -7.73
CA LYS A 6 6.52 0.37 -6.79
C LYS A 6 5.72 1.68 -6.88
N VAL A 7 5.44 2.14 -8.10
CA VAL A 7 4.63 3.34 -8.37
C VAL A 7 3.19 3.14 -7.90
N MET A 8 2.58 1.99 -8.22
CA MET A 8 1.26 1.62 -7.75
C MET A 8 1.21 1.60 -6.21
N LEU A 9 2.26 1.12 -5.53
CA LEU A 9 2.33 1.17 -4.08
C LEU A 9 2.30 2.62 -3.56
N TYR A 10 3.14 3.52 -4.09
CA TYR A 10 3.14 4.93 -3.69
C TYR A 10 1.83 5.65 -4.01
N PHE A 11 1.13 5.26 -5.08
CA PHE A 11 -0.20 5.77 -5.39
C PHE A 11 -1.20 5.47 -4.27
N TRP A 12 -1.24 4.24 -3.76
CA TRP A 12 -2.12 3.86 -2.65
C TRP A 12 -1.78 4.58 -1.34
N LEU A 13 -0.49 4.80 -1.08
CA LEU A 13 -0.03 5.59 0.07
C LEU A 13 -0.51 7.05 -0.04
N SER A 14 -0.29 7.67 -1.21
CA SER A 14 -0.71 9.04 -1.49
C SER A 14 -2.23 9.18 -1.38
N MET A 15 -2.98 8.23 -1.95
CA MET A 15 -4.44 8.20 -1.87
C MET A 15 -4.92 8.16 -0.42
N SER A 16 -4.39 7.24 0.40
CA SER A 16 -4.69 7.16 1.84
C SER A 16 -4.41 8.49 2.56
N PHE A 17 -3.27 9.11 2.27
CA PHE A 17 -2.87 10.38 2.89
C PHE A 17 -3.78 11.53 2.48
N VAL A 18 -4.07 11.67 1.19
CA VAL A 18 -4.97 12.71 0.66
C VAL A 18 -6.39 12.52 1.19
N SER A 19 -6.90 11.28 1.25
CA SER A 19 -8.20 10.98 1.83
C SER A 19 -8.27 11.34 3.31
N ALA A 20 -7.21 11.05 4.08
CA ALA A 20 -7.16 11.43 5.50
C ALA A 20 -7.19 12.95 5.67
N LEU A 21 -6.44 13.70 4.86
CA LEU A 21 -6.45 15.16 4.88
C LEU A 21 -7.82 15.73 4.49
N ALA A 22 -8.47 15.18 3.47
CA ALA A 22 -9.80 15.60 3.04
C ALA A 22 -10.85 15.41 4.14
N ILE A 23 -10.84 14.25 4.80
CA ILE A 23 -11.75 13.96 5.93
C ILE A 23 -11.42 14.86 7.12
N THR A 24 -10.14 15.12 7.38
CA THR A 24 -9.71 16.07 8.42
C THR A 24 -10.28 17.46 8.16
N TYR A 25 -10.13 17.96 6.93
CA TYR A 25 -10.63 19.27 6.53
C TYR A 25 -12.17 19.37 6.63
N MET A 26 -12.88 18.33 6.17
CA MET A 26 -14.34 18.26 6.29
C MET A 26 -14.80 18.16 7.75
N GLY A 27 -14.05 17.44 8.60
CA GLY A 27 -14.30 17.38 10.04
C GLY A 27 -14.18 18.75 10.74
N PHE A 28 -13.29 19.61 10.27
CA PHE A 28 -13.18 21.00 10.76
C PHE A 28 -14.33 21.90 10.30
N GLN A 29 -14.90 21.69 9.10
CA GLN A 29 -16.03 22.50 8.62
C GLN A 29 -17.39 22.04 9.17
N ASP A 30 -17.67 20.73 9.14
CA ASP A 30 -19.00 20.16 9.40
C ASP A 30 -19.11 19.49 10.79
N GLY A 31 -18.01 19.42 11.54
CA GLY A 31 -17.93 18.80 12.86
C GLY A 31 -17.46 17.35 12.83
N PHE A 32 -16.53 17.01 13.72
CA PHE A 32 -15.91 15.69 13.80
C PHE A 32 -16.87 14.54 14.18
N ASP A 33 -18.02 14.84 14.77
CA ASP A 33 -18.99 13.84 15.24
C ASP A 33 -19.47 12.89 14.13
N ARG A 34 -19.59 13.40 12.90
CA ARG A 34 -19.99 12.60 11.73
C ARG A 34 -18.80 12.11 10.93
N TRP A 35 -17.77 12.94 10.81
CA TRP A 35 -16.63 12.68 9.92
C TRP A 35 -15.60 11.71 10.51
N VAL A 36 -15.56 11.52 11.84
CA VAL A 36 -14.61 10.59 12.48
C VAL A 36 -14.79 9.14 12.01
N TYR A 37 -16.02 8.70 11.74
CA TYR A 37 -16.29 7.34 11.25
C TYR A 37 -15.72 7.09 9.84
N TYR A 38 -15.59 8.14 9.02
CA TYR A 38 -15.05 8.03 7.66
C TYR A 38 -13.53 7.83 7.65
N TYR A 39 -12.82 8.04 8.77
CA TYR A 39 -11.40 7.71 8.89
C TYR A 39 -11.11 6.22 8.70
N ILE A 40 -12.12 5.35 8.79
CA ILE A 40 -11.94 3.94 8.46
C ILE A 40 -11.45 3.73 7.02
N ILE A 41 -11.84 4.62 6.08
CA ILE A 41 -11.43 4.53 4.67
C ILE A 41 -9.93 4.75 4.49
N PRO A 42 -9.32 5.89 4.91
CA PRO A 42 -7.88 6.09 4.80
C PRO A 42 -7.10 5.06 5.61
N VAL A 43 -7.60 4.63 6.79
CA VAL A 43 -6.97 3.58 7.59
C VAL A 43 -6.94 2.25 6.85
N LEU A 44 -8.07 1.82 6.27
CA LEU A 44 -8.14 0.59 5.47
C LEU A 44 -7.25 0.68 4.23
N ALA A 45 -7.22 1.83 3.53
CA ALA A 45 -6.35 2.05 2.40
C ALA A 45 -4.86 1.93 2.79
N LEU A 46 -4.47 2.47 3.95
CA LEU A 46 -3.12 2.36 4.50
C LEU A 46 -2.77 0.92 4.86
N LEU A 47 -3.73 0.18 5.44
CA LEU A 47 -3.57 -1.23 5.78
C LEU A 47 -3.42 -2.08 4.50
N MET A 48 -4.20 -1.77 3.46
CA MET A 48 -4.07 -2.40 2.14
C MET A 48 -2.69 -2.14 1.52
N TYR A 49 -2.17 -0.92 1.65
CA TYR A 49 -0.81 -0.57 1.22
C TYR A 49 0.25 -1.43 1.94
N LEU A 50 0.14 -1.59 3.26
CA LEU A 50 1.07 -2.41 4.05
C LEU A 50 1.03 -3.88 3.63
N LEU A 51 -0.17 -4.44 3.43
CA LEU A 51 -0.35 -5.81 2.96
C LEU A 51 0.27 -6.01 1.57
N ARG A 52 0.04 -5.09 0.63
CA ARG A 52 0.62 -5.14 -0.71
C ARG A 52 2.15 -5.08 -0.67
N LYS A 53 2.70 -4.20 0.19
CA LYS A 53 4.14 -4.08 0.42
C LYS A 53 4.74 -5.39 0.95
N TYR A 54 4.05 -6.04 1.89
CA TYR A 54 4.47 -7.33 2.42
C TYR A 54 4.44 -8.44 1.36
N MET A 55 3.36 -8.53 0.58
CA MET A 55 3.24 -9.53 -0.49
C MET A 55 4.31 -9.38 -1.57
N LEU A 56 4.60 -8.14 -2.00
CA LEU A 56 5.69 -7.85 -2.93
C LEU A 56 7.03 -8.31 -2.37
N LYS A 57 7.33 -7.99 -1.10
CA LYS A 57 8.57 -8.42 -0.45
C LYS A 57 8.68 -9.96 -0.38
N ARG A 58 7.58 -10.66 -0.10
CA ARG A 58 7.54 -12.14 -0.09
C ARG A 58 7.78 -12.72 -1.49
N MET A 59 7.11 -12.17 -2.51
CA MET A 59 7.22 -12.64 -3.90
C MET A 59 8.64 -12.48 -4.43
N GLN A 60 9.30 -11.35 -4.14
CA GLN A 60 10.68 -11.11 -4.53
C GLN A 60 11.63 -12.18 -4.01
N LYS A 61 11.46 -12.60 -2.74
CA LYS A 61 12.25 -13.67 -2.13
C LYS A 61 12.04 -15.03 -2.82
N HIS A 62 10.81 -15.33 -3.23
CA HIS A 62 10.52 -16.55 -4.01
C HIS A 62 11.12 -16.51 -5.42
N LEU A 63 11.04 -15.36 -6.10
CA LEU A 63 11.64 -15.18 -7.43
C LEU A 63 13.17 -15.31 -7.41
N GLU A 64 13.83 -14.77 -6.39
CA GLU A 64 15.28 -14.92 -6.20
C GLU A 64 15.68 -16.38 -5.97
N TYR A 65 14.92 -17.11 -5.14
CA TYR A 65 15.14 -18.54 -4.91
C TYR A 65 15.01 -19.37 -6.20
N LEU A 66 13.99 -19.09 -7.03
CA LEU A 66 13.81 -19.77 -8.32
C LEU A 66 14.96 -19.47 -9.29
N LYS A 67 15.41 -18.21 -9.36
CA LYS A 67 16.57 -17.83 -10.18
C LYS A 67 17.86 -18.54 -9.75
N GLN A 68 18.11 -18.68 -8.46
CA GLN A 68 19.26 -19.43 -7.95
C GLN A 68 19.18 -20.91 -8.37
N LYS A 69 18.03 -21.54 -8.18
CA LYS A 69 17.81 -22.93 -8.61
C LYS A 69 17.98 -23.14 -10.12
N GLU A 70 17.50 -22.21 -10.94
CA GLU A 70 17.68 -22.26 -12.39
C GLU A 70 19.17 -22.20 -12.76
N ASN A 71 19.92 -21.27 -12.16
CA ASN A 71 21.35 -21.09 -12.43
C ASN A 71 22.21 -22.27 -11.94
N GLU A 72 21.79 -22.97 -10.87
CA GLU A 72 22.44 -24.22 -10.40
C GLU A 72 22.11 -25.43 -11.29
N ARG A 73 20.97 -25.44 -11.98
CA ARG A 73 20.55 -26.55 -12.85
C ARG A 73 21.23 -26.57 -14.22
N PHE A 74 21.76 -25.43 -14.66
CA PHE A 74 22.45 -25.26 -15.95
C PHE A 74 23.99 -25.17 -15.80
N LYS A 75 24.53 -25.42 -14.61
CA LYS A 75 25.96 -25.60 -14.32
C LYS A 75 26.30 -27.08 -14.17
#